data_AF-A0A2W2GV01-F1
#
_entry.id   AF-A0A2W2GV01-F1
#
_cell.length_a   1.000
_cell.length_b   1.000
_cell.length_c   1.000
_cell.angle_alpha   90.00
_cell.angle_beta   90.00
_cell.angle_gamma   90.00
#
_symmetry.space_group_name_H-M   'P 1'
#
loop_
_entity.id
_entity.type
_entity.pdbx_description
1 polymer ?
#
loop_
_entity_poly.entity_id
_entity_poly.type
_entity_poly.pdbx_seq_one_letter_code
_entity_poly.pdbx_strand_id
1 'polypeptide(L)' 'MGLGLSSCALAVHDLAKALAFYRDVCDAVFERIEATGAEVMQEPIDRPGGTRDCAFLDPSGNLLRFIQSR' A
#
# COMPACT_ATOMS: atom_id res chain seq x y z
N MET A 1 14.73 -7.58 19.01
CA MET A 1 14.16 -8.71 18.22
C MET A 1 12.83 -8.24 17.65
N GLY A 2 12.81 -7.84 16.37
CA GLY A 2 11.60 -7.36 15.70
C GLY A 2 10.96 -8.50 14.91
N LEU A 3 9.68 -8.78 15.16
CA LEU A 3 8.91 -9.73 14.38
C LEU A 3 8.59 -9.10 13.01
N GLY A 4 9.05 -9.72 11.93
CA GLY A 4 8.68 -9.34 10.56
C GLY A 4 7.62 -10.29 10.02
N LEU A 5 6.43 -9.79 9.74
CA LEU A 5 5.40 -10.56 9.05
C LEU A 5 5.77 -10.62 7.56
N SER A 6 6.13 -11.82 7.07
CA SER A 6 6.49 -12.04 5.66
C SER A 6 5.26 -12.29 4.79
N SER A 7 4.20 -12.87 5.37
CA SER A 7 2.93 -13.11 4.67
C SER A 7 1.77 -13.22 5.65
N CYS A 8 0.57 -12.86 5.18
CA CYS A 8 -0.68 -13.03 5.88
C CYS A 8 -1.75 -13.50 4.90
N ALA A 9 -2.58 -14.46 5.28
CA ALA A 9 -3.67 -14.98 4.46
C ALA A 9 -5.00 -14.73 5.16
N LEU A 10 -5.98 -14.20 4.43
CA LEU A 10 -7.35 -14.01 4.89
C LEU A 10 -8.26 -14.94 4.10
N ALA A 11 -9.03 -15.77 4.82
CA ALA A 11 -10.11 -16.53 4.21
C ALA A 11 -11.26 -15.58 3.86
N VAL A 12 -11.72 -15.62 2.62
CA VAL A 12 -12.80 -14.77 2.11
C VAL A 12 -13.86 -15.61 1.45
N HIS A 13 -15.11 -15.16 1.55
CA HIS A 13 -16.24 -15.88 0.96
C HIS A 13 -16.27 -15.76 -0.58
N ASP A 14 -15.71 -14.68 -1.13
CA ASP A 14 -15.65 -14.36 -2.55
C ASP A 14 -14.32 -13.65 -2.84
N LEU A 15 -13.45 -14.33 -3.60
CA LEU A 15 -12.12 -13.83 -3.92
C LEU A 15 -12.16 -12.58 -4.81
N ALA A 16 -13.10 -12.49 -5.74
CA ALA A 16 -13.18 -11.35 -6.66
C ALA A 16 -13.64 -10.09 -5.94
N LYS A 17 -14.63 -10.21 -5.04
CA LYS A 17 -15.06 -9.09 -4.18
C LYS A 17 -13.99 -8.69 -3.18
N ALA A 18 -13.31 -9.67 -2.59
CA ALA A 18 -12.17 -9.39 -1.71
C ALA A 18 -11.08 -8.65 -2.46
N LEU A 19 -10.67 -9.13 -3.65
CA LEU A 19 -9.69 -8.45 -4.48
C LEU A 19 -10.15 -7.06 -4.88
N ALA A 20 -11.42 -6.85 -5.22
CA ALA A 20 -11.96 -5.53 -5.52
C ALA A 20 -11.92 -4.58 -4.32
N PHE A 21 -12.26 -5.06 -3.11
CA PHE A 21 -12.10 -4.30 -1.88
C PHE A 21 -10.63 -3.98 -1.58
N TYR A 22 -9.75 -4.98 -1.75
CA TYR A 22 -8.32 -4.80 -1.56
C TYR A 22 -7.65 -4.00 -2.70
N ARG A 23 -8.33 -3.79 -3.84
CA ARG A 23 -7.86 -3.02 -5.00
C ARG A 23 -7.81 -1.53 -4.73
N ASP A 24 -8.54 -1.04 -3.74
CA ASP A 24 -8.52 0.37 -3.32
C ASP A 24 -7.63 0.61 -2.09
N VAL A 25 -6.88 -0.41 -1.64
CA VAL A 25 -6.02 -0.33 -0.46
C VAL A 25 -4.85 0.64 -0.65
N CYS A 26 -4.29 0.77 -1.86
CA CYS A 26 -3.17 1.68 -2.07
C CYS A 26 -3.56 3.13 -1.77
N ASP A 27 -4.74 3.55 -2.25
CA ASP A 27 -5.29 4.89 -1.97
C ASP A 27 -5.70 5.03 -0.49
N ALA A 28 -6.36 4.02 0.09
CA ALA A 28 -6.74 4.06 1.51
C ALA A 28 -5.54 4.07 2.47
N VAL A 29 -4.48 3.33 2.15
CA VAL A 29 -3.22 3.34 2.91
C VAL A 29 -2.51 4.68 2.75
N PHE A 30 -2.53 5.24 1.54
CA PHE A 30 -1.96 6.54 1.29
C PHE A 30 -2.61 7.62 2.16
N GLU A 31 -3.94 7.75 2.10
CA GLU A 31 -4.69 8.73 2.91
C GLU A 31 -4.42 8.54 4.42
N ARG A 32 -4.34 7.29 4.87
CA ARG A 32 -4.06 6.96 6.27
C ARG A 32 -2.67 7.43 6.71
N ILE A 33 -1.65 7.22 5.87
CA ILE A 33 -0.25 7.57 6.17
C ILE A 33 -0.06 9.08 6.04
N GLU A 34 -0.60 9.70 5.00
CA GLU A 34 -0.55 11.15 4.79
C GLU A 34 -1.18 11.90 5.97
N ALA A 35 -2.33 11.43 6.48
CA ALA A 35 -2.99 12.02 7.65
C ALA A 35 -2.14 11.98 8.94
N THR A 36 -1.06 11.19 8.99
CA THR A 36 -0.10 11.21 10.11
C THR A 36 0.95 12.32 10.00
N GLY A 37 1.00 13.04 8.87
CA GLY A 37 2.04 14.03 8.56
C GLY A 37 3.31 13.43 7.97
N ALA A 38 3.25 12.18 7.47
CA ALA A 38 4.37 11.55 6.77
C ALA A 38 4.72 12.34 5.49
N GLU A 39 6.01 12.40 5.16
CA GLU A 39 6.46 13.10 3.96
C GLU A 39 6.15 12.28 2.69
N VAL A 40 5.30 12.83 1.84
CA VAL A 40 4.90 12.20 0.58
C VAL A 40 5.96 12.44 -0.49
N MET A 41 6.55 11.36 -1.00
CA MET A 41 7.44 11.43 -2.16
C MET A 41 6.70 11.20 -3.48
N GLN A 42 5.64 10.41 -3.45
CA GLN A 42 4.85 10.07 -4.61
C GLN A 42 3.42 9.73 -4.20
N GLU A 43 2.46 10.48 -4.73
CA GLU A 43 1.04 10.14 -4.64
C GLU A 43 0.72 8.82 -5.36
N PRO A 44 -0.46 8.20 -5.10
CA PRO A 44 -0.86 6.98 -5.76
C PRO A 44 -1.01 7.16 -7.28
N ILE A 45 -0.18 6.46 -8.04
CA ILE A 45 -0.20 6.50 -9.52
C ILE A 45 -0.31 5.09 -10.11
N ASP A 46 -0.99 5.00 -11.24
CA ASP A 46 -1.04 3.77 -12.03
C ASP A 46 0.18 3.71 -12.96
N ARG A 47 0.85 2.55 -12.96
CA ARG A 47 2.05 2.27 -13.76
C ARG A 47 1.71 1.43 -15.00
N PRO A 48 2.48 1.61 -16.10
CA PRO A 48 2.47 0.66 -17.21
C PRO A 48 2.83 -0.74 -16.70
N GLY A 49 1.94 -1.71 -16.91
CA GLY A 49 2.07 -3.07 -16.36
C GLY A 49 1.04 -3.44 -15.30
N GLY A 50 0.06 -2.57 -15.05
CA GLY A 50 -1.06 -2.89 -14.17
C GLY A 50 -0.67 -2.92 -12.70
N THR A 51 0.21 -2.03 -12.26
CA THR A 51 0.48 -1.83 -10.83
C THR A 51 0.09 -0.41 -10.43
N ARG A 52 -0.32 -0.23 -9.18
CA ARG A 52 -0.54 1.09 -8.56
C ARG A 52 0.43 1.23 -7.40
N ASP A 53 1.11 2.36 -7.30
CA ASP A 53 2.08 2.58 -6.23
C ASP A 53 2.11 4.00 -5.66
N CYS A 54 2.49 4.10 -4.39
CA CYS A 54 2.76 5.35 -3.68
C CYS A 54 4.05 5.22 -2.84
N ALA A 55 4.66 6.35 -2.48
CA ALA A 55 5.91 6.36 -1.74
C ALA A 55 6.02 7.50 -0.72
N PHE A 56 6.69 7.20 0.38
CA PHE A 56 6.90 8.10 1.53
C PHE A 56 8.36 8.09 1.99
N LEU A 57 8.78 9.15 2.68
CA LEU A 57 9.98 9.12 3.52
C LEU A 57 9.57 8.89 4.98
N ASP A 58 10.29 8.00 5.65
CA ASP A 58 10.21 7.89 7.10
C ASP A 58 11.07 8.98 7.78
N PRO A 59 10.94 9.19 9.11
CA PRO A 59 11.73 10.19 9.83
C PRO A 59 13.25 9.98 9.80
N SER A 60 13.72 8.79 9.41
CA SER A 60 15.14 8.49 9.24
C SER A 60 15.62 8.74 7.80
N GLY A 61 14.74 9.18 6.90
CA GLY A 61 15.03 9.40 5.48
C GLY A 61 14.96 8.14 4.62
N ASN A 62 14.37 7.03 5.11
CA ASN A 62 14.20 5.82 4.31
C ASN A 62 13.00 5.96 3.36
N LEU A 63 13.18 5.52 2.11
CA LEU A 63 12.09 5.46 1.14
C LEU A 63 11.25 4.20 1.35
N LEU A 64 9.99 4.39 1.74
CA LEU A 64 8.99 3.33 1.84
C LEU A 64 8.09 3.37 0.60
N ARG A 65 8.04 2.26 -0.15
CA ARG A 65 7.21 2.12 -1.34
C ARG A 65 6.14 1.04 -1.14
N PHE A 66 4.90 1.40 -1.40
CA PHE A 66 3.77 0.49 -1.37
C PHE A 66 3.34 0.22 -2.80
N ILE A 67 3.34 -1.06 -3.20
CA ILE A 67 3.00 -1.49 -4.56
C ILE A 67 1.82 -2.46 -4.47
N GLN A 68 0.82 -2.20 -5.28
CA GLN A 68 -0.35 -3.05 -5.45
C GLN A 68 -0.43 -3.51 -6.89
N SER A 69 -0.48 -4.82 -7.11
CA SER A 69 -0.78 -5.40 -8.43
C SER A 69 -2.27 -5.27 -8.74
N ARG A 70 -2.60 -4.84 -9.96
CA ARG A 70 -3.96 -4.77 -10.52
C ARG A 70 -4.23 -5.89 -11.51
#